data_AF-A0A947GIS8-F1
#
_entry.id   AF-A0A947GIS8-F1
#
_cell.length_a   1.000
_cell.length_b   1.000
_cell.length_c   1.000
_cell.angle_alpha   90.00
_cell.angle_beta   90.00
_cell.angle_gamma   90.00
#
_symmetry.space_group_name_H-M   'P 1'
#
loop_
_entity.id
_entity.type
_entity.pdbx_description
1 polymer ?
#
loop_
_entity_poly.entity_id
_entity_poly.type
_entity_poly.pdbx_seq_one_letter_code
_entity_poly.pdbx_strand_id
1 'polypeptide(L)'
;MIKYTETIQLPLAADQLLSYLQNITVQPYKPLSCGYIHSHELKSLPDFRLMEGVIVPPHSDGIAGYRPILMLRNPSNSYIVRGTDQTLSPQKRGTLIVLDIDIQHEVRSTDPNGRLGNWSGLVWGLSGQPLLKAEWSTENVAEMAKQEFLKLCGTIHERLESSIASTSARNSLALC
;
A
#
# COMPACT_ATOMS: atom_id res chain seq x y z
N MET A 1 3.43 -16.52 7.06
CA MET A 1 3.76 -15.08 7.05
C MET A 1 3.20 -14.46 5.79
N ILE A 2 3.82 -14.49 4.60
CA ILE A 2 3.08 -14.17 3.37
C ILE A 2 2.24 -15.39 2.98
N LYS A 3 0.93 -15.16 2.82
CA LYS A 3 -0.07 -16.18 2.50
C LYS A 3 -0.54 -16.11 1.05
N TYR A 4 -0.42 -14.94 0.45
CA TYR A 4 -0.78 -14.70 -0.94
C TYR A 4 0.09 -13.61 -1.54
N THR A 5 0.44 -13.74 -2.82
CA THR A 5 1.09 -12.70 -3.59
C THR A 5 0.66 -12.76 -5.05
N GLU A 6 0.33 -11.61 -5.63
CA GLU A 6 -0.01 -11.47 -7.05
C GLU A 6 0.49 -10.11 -7.54
N THR A 7 1.02 -10.02 -8.77
CA THR A 7 1.21 -8.70 -9.40
C THR A 7 -0.05 -8.37 -10.17
N ILE A 8 -0.77 -7.34 -9.73
CA ILE A 8 -2.03 -6.92 -10.35
C ILE A 8 -1.78 -5.78 -11.34
N GLN A 9 -2.49 -5.81 -12.46
CA GLN A 9 -2.48 -4.71 -13.42
C GLN A 9 -3.35 -3.57 -12.90
N LEU A 10 -2.73 -2.47 -12.51
CA LEU A 10 -3.45 -1.29 -12.04
C LEU A 10 -3.93 -0.45 -13.23
N PRO A 11 -5.15 0.12 -13.18
CA PRO A 11 -5.63 1.05 -14.21
C PRO A 11 -4.94 2.42 -14.14
N LEU A 12 -4.26 2.71 -13.02
CA LEU A 12 -3.50 3.93 -12.79
C LEU A 12 -2.04 3.58 -12.48
N ALA A 13 -1.08 4.37 -12.98
CA ALA A 13 0.32 4.16 -12.64
C ALA A 13 0.54 4.29 -11.11
N ALA A 14 1.32 3.39 -10.53
CA ALA A 14 1.55 3.34 -9.08
C ALA A 14 2.11 4.67 -8.51
N ASP A 15 2.95 5.37 -9.29
CA ASP A 15 3.53 6.65 -8.87
C ASP A 15 2.49 7.79 -8.86
N GLN A 16 1.53 7.76 -9.79
CA GLN A 16 0.40 8.71 -9.80
C GLN A 16 -0.55 8.44 -8.64
N LEU A 17 -0.85 7.16 -8.39
CA LEU A 17 -1.64 6.74 -7.22
C LEU A 17 -0.97 7.17 -5.92
N LEU A 18 0.32 6.91 -5.75
CA LEU A 18 1.07 7.32 -4.57
C LEU A 18 1.03 8.83 -4.36
N SER A 19 1.26 9.61 -5.42
CA SER A 19 1.22 11.08 -5.35
C SER A 19 -0.15 11.59 -4.92
N TYR A 20 -1.23 11.01 -5.46
CA TYR A 20 -2.59 11.33 -5.04
C TYR A 20 -2.82 11.01 -3.56
N LEU A 21 -2.43 9.81 -3.12
CA LEU A 21 -2.62 9.35 -1.74
C LEU A 21 -1.88 10.25 -0.74
N GLN A 22 -0.62 10.63 -1.05
CA GLN A 22 0.17 11.55 -0.24
C GLN A 22 -0.54 12.91 -0.05
N ASN A 23 -1.18 13.43 -1.10
CA ASN A 23 -1.92 14.70 -1.05
C ASN A 23 -3.19 14.66 -0.19
N ILE A 24 -3.71 13.47 0.11
CA ILE A 24 -4.90 13.29 0.96
C ILE A 24 -4.56 12.69 2.33
N THR A 25 -3.27 12.56 2.67
CA THR A 25 -2.87 12.12 4.01
C THR A 25 -3.30 13.11 5.08
N VAL A 26 -3.79 12.59 6.21
CA VAL A 26 -4.19 13.39 7.37
C VAL A 26 -2.99 13.61 8.29
N GLN A 27 -2.81 14.85 8.75
CA GLN A 27 -1.81 15.24 9.75
C GLN A 27 -2.46 15.36 11.14
N PRO A 28 -1.73 15.06 12.24
CA PRO A 28 -0.38 14.51 12.28
C PRO A 28 -0.37 13.00 12.00
N TYR A 29 0.72 12.50 11.42
CA TYR A 29 0.88 11.07 11.17
C TYR A 29 0.97 10.26 12.46
N LYS A 30 0.44 9.04 12.46
CA LYS A 30 0.61 8.10 13.56
C LYS A 30 1.80 7.17 13.23
N PRO A 31 2.99 7.37 13.84
CA PRO A 31 4.06 6.39 13.68
C PRO A 31 3.56 5.03 14.16
N LEU A 32 3.82 3.99 13.38
CA LEU A 32 3.72 2.64 13.93
C LEU A 32 4.90 2.49 14.90
N SER A 33 4.63 1.98 16.10
CA SER A 33 5.65 1.81 17.13
C SER A 33 6.71 0.76 16.80
N CYS A 34 6.69 0.18 15.60
CA CYS A 34 7.62 -0.82 15.12
C CYS A 34 8.51 -0.26 14.00
N GLY A 35 9.77 0.00 14.31
CA GLY A 35 10.77 0.41 13.34
C GLY A 35 10.60 1.83 12.81
N TYR A 36 11.06 2.04 11.58
CA TYR A 36 10.99 3.31 10.87
C TYR A 36 9.84 3.28 9.86
N ILE A 37 8.61 3.19 10.37
CA ILE A 37 7.37 3.19 9.58
C ILE A 37 6.43 4.29 10.04
N HIS A 38 5.84 4.96 9.07
CA HIS A 38 4.69 5.83 9.25
C HIS A 38 3.45 5.17 8.66
N SER A 39 2.35 5.17 9.43
CA SER A 39 1.03 4.84 8.92
C SER A 39 0.22 6.12 8.83
N HIS A 40 -0.30 6.39 7.63
CA HIS A 40 -1.02 7.60 7.32
C HIS A 40 -2.50 7.25 7.09
N GLU A 41 -3.36 7.93 7.84
CA GLU A 41 -4.79 7.94 7.53
C GLU A 41 -5.02 8.78 6.26
N LEU A 42 -6.02 8.37 5.48
CA LEU A 42 -6.34 9.00 4.20
C LEU A 42 -7.70 9.67 4.30
N LYS A 43 -7.75 10.96 3.95
CA LYS A 43 -8.98 11.75 3.96
C LYS A 43 -10.01 11.10 3.03
N SER A 44 -11.21 10.88 3.56
CA SER A 44 -12.34 10.30 2.84
C SER A 44 -12.12 8.86 2.34
N LEU A 45 -11.08 8.16 2.79
CA LEU A 45 -10.80 6.75 2.49
C LEU A 45 -10.57 5.97 3.80
N PRO A 46 -11.62 5.77 4.61
CA PRO A 46 -11.48 5.23 5.97
C PRO A 46 -10.97 3.79 6.01
N ASP A 47 -11.16 3.02 4.94
CA ASP A 47 -10.73 1.62 4.85
C ASP A 47 -9.29 1.45 4.36
N PHE A 48 -8.61 2.55 4.05
CA PHE A 48 -7.25 2.52 3.51
C PHE A 48 -6.26 3.25 4.42
N ARG A 49 -5.02 2.74 4.45
CA ARG A 49 -3.89 3.40 5.10
C ARG A 49 -2.69 3.38 4.17
N LEU A 50 -2.00 4.51 4.03
CA LEU A 50 -0.70 4.53 3.37
C LEU A 50 0.36 4.19 4.41
N MET A 51 1.18 3.17 4.14
CA MET A 51 2.33 2.81 4.96
C MET A 51 3.60 3.20 4.22
N GLU A 52 4.49 3.94 4.87
CA GLU A 52 5.77 4.33 4.31
C GLU A 52 6.89 4.05 5.31
N GLY A 53 8.01 3.52 4.85
CA GLY A 53 9.10 3.22 5.77
C GLY A 53 10.42 2.90 5.10
N VAL A 54 11.45 2.70 5.93
CA VAL A 54 12.78 2.27 5.49
C VAL A 54 13.06 0.86 6.00
N ILE A 55 12.89 0.62 7.30
CA ILE A 55 13.08 -0.70 7.90
C ILE A 55 11.94 -0.98 8.87
N VAL A 56 11.52 -2.24 8.85
CA VAL A 56 10.60 -2.80 9.84
C VAL A 56 11.33 -3.97 10.48
N PRO A 57 11.71 -3.89 11.77
CA PRO A 57 12.39 -4.99 12.42
C PRO A 57 11.45 -6.20 12.57
N PRO A 58 12.00 -7.40 12.82
CA PRO A 58 11.21 -8.59 13.10
C PRO A 58 10.25 -8.38 14.28
N HIS A 59 8.95 -8.54 14.03
CA HIS A 59 7.90 -8.45 15.04
C HIS A 59 6.66 -9.24 14.60
N SER A 60 5.75 -9.48 15.53
CA SER A 60 4.34 -9.80 15.22
C SER A 60 3.47 -8.65 15.73
N ASP A 61 2.30 -8.47 15.13
CA ASP A 61 1.38 -7.40 15.51
C ASP A 61 0.57 -7.76 16.77
N GLY A 62 0.67 -8.99 17.25
CA GLY A 62 -0.12 -9.50 18.37
C GLY A 62 -1.62 -9.66 18.04
N ILE A 63 -1.97 -9.64 16.75
CA ILE A 63 -3.34 -9.76 16.26
C ILE A 63 -3.43 -10.99 15.35
N ALA A 64 -4.34 -11.91 15.65
CA ALA A 64 -4.68 -13.05 14.80
C ALA A 64 -5.45 -12.59 13.56
N GLY A 65 -4.75 -12.01 12.59
CA GLY A 65 -5.34 -11.40 11.41
C GLY A 65 -4.46 -11.37 10.18
N TYR A 66 -5.02 -10.84 9.11
CA TYR A 66 -4.39 -10.61 7.83
C TYR A 66 -4.33 -9.12 7.52
N ARG A 67 -3.27 -8.70 6.83
CA ARG A 67 -3.10 -7.36 6.29
C ARG A 67 -2.76 -7.45 4.80
N PRO A 68 -3.70 -7.11 3.91
CA PRO A 68 -3.42 -6.97 2.50
C PRO A 68 -2.69 -5.65 2.22
N ILE A 69 -1.65 -5.72 1.40
CA ILE A 69 -0.76 -4.60 1.07
C ILE A 69 -0.56 -4.57 -0.44
N LEU A 70 -0.88 -3.45 -1.09
CA LEU A 70 -0.50 -3.15 -2.45
C LEU A 70 0.81 -2.35 -2.45
N MET A 71 1.87 -2.92 -3.01
CA MET A 71 3.16 -2.24 -3.12
C MET A 71 3.09 -1.11 -4.16
N LEU A 72 3.24 0.15 -3.72
CA LEU A 72 3.20 1.31 -4.60
C LEU A 72 4.61 1.76 -5.01
N ARG A 73 5.55 1.74 -4.06
CA ARG A 73 6.94 2.14 -4.28
C ARG A 73 7.89 1.18 -3.59
N ASN A 74 8.79 0.58 -4.36
CA ASN A 74 9.94 -0.16 -3.86
C ASN A 74 11.19 0.33 -4.59
N PRO A 75 11.93 1.31 -4.03
CA PRO A 75 13.11 1.87 -4.67
C PRO A 75 14.14 0.80 -5.02
N SER A 76 14.64 0.85 -6.26
CA SER A 76 15.57 -0.14 -6.83
C SER A 76 15.11 -1.61 -6.73
N ASN A 77 13.82 -1.85 -6.43
CA ASN A 77 13.28 -3.15 -6.05
C ASN A 77 14.18 -3.82 -4.99
N SER A 78 14.51 -3.10 -3.92
CA SER A 78 15.45 -3.59 -2.91
C SER A 78 14.78 -4.03 -1.61
N TYR A 79 13.59 -3.54 -1.29
CA TYR A 79 12.89 -3.93 -0.08
C TYR A 79 12.17 -5.27 -0.24
N ILE A 80 12.31 -6.12 0.76
CA ILE A 80 11.66 -7.44 0.85
C ILE A 80 10.84 -7.47 2.13
N VAL A 81 9.54 -7.72 2.01
CA VAL A 81 8.70 -8.21 3.10
C VAL A 81 9.01 -9.70 3.30
N ARG A 82 9.46 -10.09 4.48
CA ARG A 82 9.85 -11.48 4.79
C ARG A 82 9.55 -11.86 6.24
N GLY A 83 9.72 -13.14 6.52
CA GLY A 83 9.61 -13.75 7.84
C GLY A 83 10.70 -14.81 7.96
N THR A 84 10.78 -15.47 9.11
CA THR A 84 11.94 -16.28 9.52
C THR A 84 12.31 -17.38 8.52
N ASP A 85 11.32 -17.92 7.78
CA ASP A 85 11.50 -19.08 6.88
C ASP A 85 10.99 -18.88 5.44
N GLN A 86 10.86 -17.63 4.94
CA GLN A 86 10.46 -17.37 3.54
C GLN A 86 11.51 -16.54 2.81
N THR A 87 12.13 -17.13 1.78
CA THR A 87 12.95 -16.42 0.81
C THR A 87 12.05 -15.88 -0.29
N LEU A 88 11.85 -14.57 -0.31
CA LEU A 88 11.04 -13.90 -1.32
C LEU A 88 11.90 -12.92 -2.12
N SER A 89 11.58 -12.78 -3.40
CA SER A 89 12.12 -11.69 -4.20
C SER A 89 11.55 -10.35 -3.72
N PRO A 90 12.28 -9.24 -3.94
CA PRO A 90 11.75 -7.91 -3.67
C PRO A 90 10.42 -7.69 -4.37
N GLN A 91 9.42 -7.22 -3.62
CA GLN A 91 8.07 -7.06 -4.16
C GLN A 91 8.02 -5.86 -5.11
N LYS A 92 7.58 -6.12 -6.35
CA LYS A 92 7.52 -5.09 -7.39
C LYS A 92 6.36 -4.13 -7.11
N ARG A 93 6.39 -2.97 -7.75
CA ARG A 93 5.23 -2.06 -7.77
C ARG A 93 4.03 -2.79 -8.41
N GLY A 94 2.84 -2.60 -7.86
CA GLY A 94 1.64 -3.33 -8.25
C GLY A 94 1.52 -4.74 -7.65
N THR A 95 2.48 -5.19 -6.83
CA THR A 95 2.34 -6.47 -6.13
C THR A 95 1.38 -6.32 -4.95
N LEU A 96 0.28 -7.08 -4.99
CA LEU A 96 -0.58 -7.38 -3.86
C LEU A 96 0.05 -8.48 -3.02
N ILE A 97 0.10 -8.28 -1.71
CA ILE A 97 0.58 -9.22 -0.71
C ILE A 97 -0.53 -9.39 0.33
N VAL A 98 -0.85 -10.61 0.73
CA VAL A 98 -1.62 -10.86 1.97
C VAL A 98 -0.66 -11.36 3.04
N LEU A 99 -0.44 -10.52 4.04
CA LEU A 99 0.45 -10.80 5.16
C LEU A 99 -0.36 -11.32 6.35
N ASP A 100 0.03 -12.47 6.88
CA ASP A 100 -0.38 -12.99 8.19
C ASP A 100 0.43 -12.27 9.27
N ILE A 101 -0.21 -11.30 9.93
CA ILE A 101 0.44 -10.39 10.89
C ILE A 101 0.56 -10.97 12.31
N ASP A 102 -0.06 -12.13 12.53
CA ASP A 102 0.07 -12.95 13.74
C ASP A 102 1.45 -13.61 13.83
N ILE A 103 2.03 -13.90 12.66
CA ILE A 103 3.35 -14.50 12.54
C ILE A 103 4.42 -13.42 12.43
N GLN A 104 5.60 -13.71 12.96
CA GLN A 104 6.73 -12.79 12.88
C GLN A 104 7.06 -12.44 11.43
N HIS A 105 7.21 -11.14 11.18
CA HIS A 105 7.52 -10.57 9.88
C HIS A 105 8.38 -9.30 10.02
N GLU A 106 9.02 -8.93 8.92
CA GLU A 106 9.89 -7.77 8.81
C GLU A 106 9.88 -7.22 7.38
N VAL A 107 10.44 -6.02 7.21
CA VAL A 107 10.74 -5.43 5.89
C VAL A 107 12.16 -4.90 5.94
N ARG A 108 12.99 -5.39 5.01
CA ARG A 108 14.40 -5.05 4.96
C ARG A 108 14.86 -4.83 3.51
N SER A 109 15.80 -3.90 3.33
CA SER A 109 16.50 -3.73 2.05
C SER A 109 17.53 -4.84 1.83
N THR A 110 17.65 -5.33 0.60
CA THR A 110 18.78 -6.15 0.14
C THR A 110 20.09 -5.38 0.12
N ASP A 111 20.02 -4.05 0.00
CA ASP A 111 21.15 -3.14 0.17
C ASP A 111 20.84 -2.15 1.31
N PRO A 112 21.21 -2.49 2.56
CA PRO A 112 20.95 -1.63 3.72
C PRO A 112 21.79 -0.34 3.71
N ASN A 113 22.86 -0.26 2.90
CA ASN A 113 23.76 0.89 2.85
C ASN A 113 23.44 1.85 1.68
N GLY A 114 22.64 1.40 0.71
CA GLY A 114 22.35 2.12 -0.53
C GLY A 114 21.53 3.42 -0.41
N ARG A 115 21.02 3.76 0.79
CA ARG A 115 20.20 4.97 1.04
C ARG A 115 19.12 5.20 -0.01
N LEU A 116 18.35 4.14 -0.29
CA LEU A 116 17.45 4.08 -1.45
C LEU A 116 16.14 4.89 -1.30
N GLY A 117 15.92 5.51 -0.13
CA GLY A 117 14.66 6.17 0.23
C GLY A 117 13.58 5.18 0.70
N ASN A 118 12.38 5.68 0.98
CA ASN A 118 11.33 4.87 1.62
C ASN A 118 10.64 3.94 0.61
N TRP A 119 10.24 2.76 1.05
CA TRP A 119 9.15 2.01 0.38
C TRP A 119 7.80 2.60 0.78
N SER A 120 6.79 2.38 -0.05
CA SER A 120 5.40 2.82 0.21
C SER A 120 4.43 1.71 -0.21
N GLY A 121 3.54 1.32 0.69
CA GLY A 121 2.49 0.34 0.46
C GLY A 121 1.12 0.87 0.87
N LEU A 122 0.09 0.57 0.08
CA LEU A 122 -1.30 0.87 0.43
C LEU A 122 -1.92 -0.35 1.09
N VAL A 123 -2.43 -0.15 2.30
CA VAL A 123 -3.10 -1.19 3.08
C VAL A 123 -4.60 -1.00 2.98
N TRP A 124 -5.32 -2.11 2.87
CA TRP A 124 -6.77 -2.15 2.95
C TRP A 124 -7.23 -2.95 4.16
N GLY A 125 -8.34 -2.53 4.77
CA GLY A 125 -9.04 -3.25 5.81
C GLY A 125 -10.22 -2.42 6.34
N LEU A 126 -11.19 -3.05 6.98
CA LEU A 126 -12.39 -2.35 7.47
C LEU A 126 -11.98 -1.29 8.49
N SER A 127 -12.31 -0.02 8.23
CA SER A 127 -11.85 1.14 9.01
C SER A 127 -10.32 1.24 9.15
N GLY A 128 -9.58 0.66 8.19
CA GLY A 128 -8.12 0.58 8.19
C GLY A 128 -7.55 -0.43 9.19
N GLN A 129 -8.37 -1.31 9.76
CA GLN A 129 -7.94 -2.34 10.70
C GLN A 129 -7.58 -3.65 10.00
N PRO A 130 -6.71 -4.48 10.61
CA PRO A 130 -6.47 -5.84 10.11
C PRO A 130 -7.73 -6.70 10.04
N LEU A 131 -7.76 -7.64 9.11
CA LEU A 131 -8.88 -8.56 8.89
C LEU A 131 -8.69 -9.80 9.76
N LEU A 132 -9.60 -10.06 10.70
CA LEU A 132 -9.43 -11.12 11.69
C LEU A 132 -9.57 -12.51 11.07
N LYS A 133 -8.70 -13.45 11.46
CA LYS A 133 -8.73 -14.85 10.99
C LYS A 133 -10.04 -15.57 11.32
N ALA A 134 -10.74 -15.13 12.36
CA ALA A 134 -12.03 -15.67 12.77
C ALA A 134 -13.15 -15.38 11.76
N GLU A 135 -12.99 -14.34 10.94
CA GLU A 135 -14.00 -13.84 10.01
C GLU A 135 -13.60 -14.04 8.55
N TRP A 136 -12.30 -14.12 8.28
CA TRP A 136 -11.74 -14.09 6.94
C TRP A 136 -10.81 -15.26 6.66
N SER A 137 -10.96 -15.90 5.50
CA SER A 137 -9.94 -16.78 4.93
C SER A 137 -8.93 -15.99 4.11
N THR A 138 -7.74 -16.55 3.87
CA THR A 138 -6.71 -15.89 3.04
C THR A 138 -7.23 -15.61 1.62
N GLU A 139 -7.94 -16.55 1.02
CA GLU A 139 -8.46 -16.45 -0.35
C GLU A 139 -9.49 -15.33 -0.46
N ASN A 140 -10.40 -15.23 0.52
CA ASN A 140 -11.40 -14.16 0.57
C ASN A 140 -10.74 -12.80 0.77
N VAL A 141 -9.71 -12.71 1.62
CA VAL A 141 -8.92 -11.47 1.79
C VAL A 141 -8.25 -11.07 0.48
N ALA A 142 -7.60 -12.01 -0.22
CA ALA A 142 -6.89 -11.73 -1.45
C ALA A 142 -7.84 -11.19 -2.53
N GLU A 143 -8.98 -11.85 -2.73
CA GLU A 143 -9.97 -11.44 -3.74
C GLU A 143 -10.59 -10.08 -3.41
N MET A 144 -11.06 -9.88 -2.18
CA MET A 144 -11.69 -8.61 -1.79
C MET A 144 -10.69 -7.45 -1.81
N ALA A 145 -9.45 -7.67 -1.35
CA ALA A 145 -8.41 -6.65 -1.40
C ALA A 145 -8.10 -6.24 -2.84
N LYS A 146 -7.97 -7.21 -3.74
CA LYS A 146 -7.77 -6.94 -5.17
C LYS A 146 -8.89 -6.08 -5.74
N GLN A 147 -10.14 -6.43 -5.47
CA GLN A 147 -11.30 -5.67 -5.94
C GLN A 147 -11.29 -4.23 -5.40
N GLU A 148 -11.06 -4.06 -4.10
CA GLU A 148 -11.06 -2.73 -3.46
C GLU A 148 -9.88 -1.87 -3.93
N PHE A 149 -8.69 -2.45 -4.15
CA PHE A 149 -7.57 -1.73 -4.75
C PHE A 149 -7.86 -1.30 -6.19
N LEU A 150 -8.41 -2.20 -7.03
CA LEU A 150 -8.73 -1.88 -8.42
C LEU A 150 -9.83 -0.80 -8.52
N LYS A 151 -10.88 -0.92 -7.71
CA LYS A 151 -11.97 0.05 -7.59
C LYS A 151 -11.46 1.42 -7.18
N LEU A 152 -10.59 1.48 -6.16
CA LEU A 152 -9.96 2.74 -5.73
C LEU A 152 -9.14 3.35 -6.88
N CYS A 153 -8.31 2.55 -7.54
CA CYS A 153 -7.50 3.03 -8.66
C CYS A 153 -8.35 3.56 -9.80
N GLY A 154 -9.42 2.86 -10.20
CA GLY A 154 -10.36 3.30 -11.23
C GLY A 154 -11.02 4.62 -10.87
N THR A 155 -11.53 4.74 -9.63
CA THR A 155 -12.16 5.96 -9.13
C THR A 155 -11.20 7.16 -9.17
N ILE A 156 -9.93 6.97 -8.79
CA ILE A 156 -8.93 8.03 -8.82
C ILE A 156 -8.57 8.39 -10.27
N HIS A 157 -8.39 7.39 -11.13
CA HIS A 157 -8.08 7.59 -12.54
C HIS A 157 -9.14 8.48 -13.23
N GLU A 158 -10.42 8.14 -13.09
CA GLU A 158 -11.54 8.93 -13.64
C GLU A 158 -11.56 10.38 -13.14
N ARG A 159 -11.27 10.60 -11.85
CA ARG A 159 -11.19 11.94 -11.24
C ARG A 159 -10.05 12.77 -11.81
N LEU A 160 -8.89 12.15 -12.02
CA LEU A 160 -7.72 12.82 -12.58
C LEU A 160 -7.97 13.21 -14.04
N GLU A 161 -8.56 12.31 -14.85
CA GLU A 161 -8.90 12.61 -16.24
C GLU A 161 -9.95 13.73 -16.37
N SER A 162 -10.99 13.70 -15.54
CA SER A 162 -12.02 14.75 -15.49
C SER A 162 -11.46 16.12 -15.12
N SER A 163 -10.44 16.15 -14.25
CA SER A 163 -9.76 17.38 -13.83
C SER A 163 -8.89 17.98 -14.94
N ILE A 164 -8.27 17.13 -15.77
CA ILE A 164 -7.48 17.57 -16.93
C ILE A 164 -8.39 18.12 -18.02
N ALA A 165 -9.49 17.42 -18.34
CA ALA A 165 -10.45 17.84 -19.36
C ALA A 165 -11.08 19.22 -19.03
N SER A 166 -11.45 19.44 -17.77
CA SER A 166 -12.01 20.72 -17.31
C SER A 166 -10.99 21.87 -17.31
N THR A 167 -9.71 21.59 -17.04
CA THR A 167 -8.64 22.60 -17.10
C THR A 167 -8.31 22.98 -18.55
N SER A 168 -8.28 22.01 -19.46
CA SER A 168 -8.07 22.24 -20.90
C SER A 168 -9.19 23.09 -21.51
N ALA A 169 -10.45 22.80 -21.19
CA ALA A 169 -11.60 23.58 -21.67
C ALA A 169 -11.57 25.04 -21.20
N ARG A 170 -11.09 25.30 -19.97
CA ARG A 170 -10.97 26.67 -19.42
C ARG A 170 -9.86 27.47 -20.10
N ASN A 171 -8.74 26.83 -20.44
CA ASN A 171 -7.65 27.51 -21.14
C ASN A 171 -8.01 27.84 -22.60
N SER A 172 -8.83 27.02 -23.26
CA SER A 172 -9.33 27.32 -24.60
C SER A 172 -10.30 28.51 -24.63
N LEU A 173 -11.07 28.74 -23.57
CA LEU A 173 -11.98 29.89 -23.46
C LEU A 173 -11.28 31.19 -23.04
N ALA A 174 -10.11 31.11 -22.42
CA ALA A 174 -9.31 32.27 -22.00
C ALA A 174 -8.42 32.85 -23.12
N LEU A 175 -8.36 32.19 -24.28
CA LEU A 175 -7.59 32.58 -25.45
C LEU A 175 -8.48 33.11 -26.61
N CYS A 176 -9.77 33.34 -26.35
CA CYS A 176 -10.71 33.93 -27.28
C CYS A 176 -11.11 35.34 -26.86
#